data_AF-A0A7V2WLH9-F1
#
_entry.id   AF-A0A7V2WLH9-F1
#
_cell.length_a   1.000
_cell.length_b   1.000
_cell.length_c   1.000
_cell.angle_alpha   90.00
_cell.angle_beta   90.00
_cell.angle_gamma   90.00
#
_symmetry.space_group_name_H-M   'P 1'
#
loop_
_entity.id
_entity.type
_entity.pdbx_description
1 polymer ?
#
loop_
_entity_poly.entity_id
_entity_poly.type
_entity_poly.pdbx_seq_one_letter_code
_entity_poly.pdbx_strand_id
1 'polypeptide(L)' 'MAEKVLVGMSGGVDSTVTALLLQEQGYDVTGVYMKLHDNEAYHREN' A
#
# COMPACT_ATOMS: atom_id res chain seq x y z
N MET A 1 16.47 8.78 -12.50
CA MET A 1 15.93 7.52 -11.96
C MET A 1 14.87 7.91 -10.96
N ALA A 2 13.65 7.39 -11.07
CA ALA A 2 12.61 7.64 -10.06
C ALA A 2 13.01 6.99 -8.73
N GLU A 3 12.75 7.67 -7.62
CA GLU A 3 12.99 7.11 -6.29
C GLU A 3 11.96 6.00 -6.00
N LYS A 4 12.43 4.91 -5.39
CA LYS A 4 11.61 3.73 -5.12
C LYS A 4 10.98 3.83 -3.74
N VAL A 5 9.65 3.70 -3.67
CA VAL A 5 8.90 3.82 -2.43
C VAL A 5 8.04 2.57 -2.22
N LEU A 6 8.21 1.96 -1.04
CA LEU A 6 7.29 0.91 -0.56
C LEU A 6 6.20 1.56 0.27
N VAL A 7 4.94 1.35 -0.13
CA VAL A 7 3.77 1.87 0.60
C VAL A 7 3.07 0.71 1.29
N GLY A 8 2.89 0.81 2.61
CA GLY A 8 2.04 -0.11 3.35
C GLY A 8 0.58 0.07 2.93
N MET A 9 0.03 -0.91 2.23
CA MET A 9 -1.36 -0.94 1.80
C MET A 9 -2.18 -1.65 2.87
N SER A 10 -3.09 -0.95 3.53
CA SER A 10 -3.94 -1.54 4.58
C SER A 10 -5.30 -2.02 4.06
N GLY A 11 -5.63 -1.74 2.80
CA GLY A 11 -6.99 -1.83 2.25
C GLY A 11 -7.82 -0.56 2.47
N GLY A 12 -7.33 0.38 3.28
CA GLY A 12 -8.01 1.65 3.56
C GLY A 12 -7.80 2.74 2.50
N VAL A 13 -8.65 3.77 2.58
CA VAL A 13 -8.60 4.94 1.69
C VAL A 13 -7.29 5.72 1.85
N ASP A 14 -6.77 5.85 3.08
CA ASP A 14 -5.57 6.66 3.35
C ASP A 14 -4.34 6.10 2.64
N SER A 15 -4.10 4.78 2.74
CA SER A 15 -2.98 4.14 2.04
C SER A 15 -3.15 4.18 0.51
N THR A 16 -4.40 4.12 0.04
CA THR A 16 -4.71 4.18 -1.40
C THR A 16 -4.42 5.56 -1.96
N VAL A 17 -4.87 6.62 -1.28
CA VAL A 17 -4.60 8.00 -1.68
C VAL A 17 -3.10 8.32 -1.54
N THR A 18 -2.43 7.79 -0.51
CA THR A 18 -0.97 7.92 -0.35
C THR A 18 -0.22 7.36 -1.56
N ALA A 19 -0.55 6.13 -1.99
CA ALA A 19 0.08 5.50 -3.15
C ALA A 19 -0.19 6.29 -4.43
N LEU A 20 -1.43 6.76 -4.64
CA LEU A 20 -1.82 7.58 -5.79
C LEU A 20 -1.00 8.87 -5.86
N LEU A 21 -0.92 9.63 -4.76
CA LEU A 21 -0.20 10.90 -4.73
C LEU A 21 1.30 10.72 -5.01
N LEU A 22 1.92 9.65 -4.50
CA LEU A 22 3.32 9.33 -4.79
C LEU A 22 3.50 8.94 -6.27
N GLN A 23 2.57 8.18 -6.84
CA GLN A 23 2.60 7.86 -8.27
C GLN A 23 2.47 9.13 -9.13
N GLU A 24 1.55 10.04 -8.80
CA GLU A 24 1.35 11.33 -9.50
C GLU A 24 2.59 12.24 -9.39
N GLN A 25 3.35 12.14 -8.30
CA GLN A 25 4.63 12.84 -8.11
C GLN A 25 5.81 12.18 -8.86
N GLY A 26 5.61 11.04 -9.52
CA GLY A 26 6.61 10.37 -10.35
C GLY A 26 7.53 9.39 -9.61
N TYR A 27 7.15 8.93 -8.42
CA TYR A 27 7.86 7.86 -7.71
C TYR A 27 7.58 6.48 -8.31
N ASP A 28 8.55 5.56 -8.18
CA ASP A 28 8.37 4.14 -8.47
C ASP A 28 7.78 3.46 -7.22
N VAL A 29 6.44 3.40 -7.18
CA VAL A 29 5.68 2.95 -6.01
C VAL A 29 5.35 1.46 -6.09
N THR A 30 5.65 0.72 -5.03
CA THR A 30 5.19 -0.67 -4.85
C THR A 30 4.39 -0.78 -3.54
N GLY A 31 3.16 -1.27 -3.64
CA GLY A 31 2.30 -1.52 -2.49
C GLY A 31 2.66 -2.83 -1.78
N VAL A 32 2.61 -2.83 -0.44
CA VAL A 32 2.88 -4.00 0.40
C VAL A 32 1.77 -4.15 1.44
N TYR A 33 1.13 -5.32 1.45
CA TYR A 33 0.20 -5.70 2.51
C TYR A 33 0.93 -6.50 3.60
N MET A 34 0.68 -6.21 4.87
CA MET A 34 1.31 -6.90 6.00
C MET A 34 0.28 -7.72 6.78
N LYS A 35 0.48 -9.04 6.85
CA LYS A 35 -0.29 -9.94 7.71
C LYS A 35 0.33 -10.01 9.10
N LEU A 36 -0.26 -9.31 10.07
CA LEU A 36 0.30 -9.14 11.43
C LEU A 36 -0.53 -9.80 12.54
N HIS A 37 -1.58 -10.53 12.19
CA HIS A 37 -2.46 -11.25 13.12
C HIS A 37 -2.99 -12.54 12.48
N ASP A 38 -3.59 -13.44 13.26
CA ASP A 38 -4.04 -14.75 12.74
C ASP A 38 -5.49 -14.78 12.20
N ASN A 39 -6.15 -13.62 12.08
CA ASN A 39 -7.50 -13.54 11.52
C ASN A 39 -7.50 -13.65 9.98
N GLU A 40 -7.63 -14.89 9.49
CA GLU A 40 -7.68 -15.24 8.05
C GLU A 40 -8.88 -14.67 7.28
N ALA A 41 -9.99 -14.35 7.95
CA ALA A 41 -11.13 -13.75 7.28
C ALA A 41 -10.80 -12.31 6.86
N TYR A 42 -10.22 -11.54 7.78
CA TYR A 42 -9.79 -10.18 7.53
C TYR A 42 -8.75 -10.10 6.38
N HIS A 43 -7.80 -11.04 6.33
CA HIS A 43 -6.78 -11.11 5.28
C HIS A 43 -7.28 -11.57 3.89
N ARG A 44 -8.51 -12.09 3.80
CA ARG A 44 -9.13 -12.44 2.52
C ARG A 44 -9.94 -11.29 1.96
N GLU A 45 -10.43 -10.42 2.83
CA GLU A 45 -11.22 -9.24 2.47
C GLU A 45 -10.36 -8.02 2.12
N ASN A 46 -9.08 -8.02 2.55
CA ASN A 46 -8.09 -6.96 2.28
C ASN A 46 -6.95 -7.49 1.41
#